data_AF-A0A972X8N4-F1
#
_entry.id   AF-A0A972X8N4-F1
#
_cell.length_a   1.000
_cell.length_b   1.000
_cell.length_c   1.000
_cell.angle_alpha   90.00
_cell.angle_beta   90.00
_cell.angle_gamma   90.00
#
_symmetry.space_group_name_H-M   'P 1'
#
loop_
_entity.id
_entity.type
_entity.pdbx_description
1 polymer ?
#
loop_
_entity_poly.entity_id
_entity_poly.type
_entity_poly.pdbx_seq_one_letter_code
_entity_poly.pdbx_strand_id
1 'polypeptide(L)' 'MAKKRPKRRRRKPAAHLEATFICDSFGEEIVVPVDISGGSHQDYVEDCPVCCNPMTLDVDIDPDGEAHVEGKHE' A
#
# COMPACT_ATOMS: atom_id res chain seq x y z
N MET A 1 24.56 -41.51 -3.00
CA MET A 1 24.06 -40.38 -3.82
C MET A 1 22.99 -39.61 -3.03
N ALA A 2 23.36 -38.50 -2.38
CA ALA A 2 22.41 -37.69 -1.62
C ALA A 2 21.57 -36.81 -2.59
N LYS A 3 20.27 -37.12 -2.71
CA LYS A 3 19.32 -36.30 -3.47
C LYS A 3 19.11 -34.97 -2.73
N LYS A 4 19.70 -33.89 -3.23
CA LYS A 4 19.54 -32.54 -2.67
C LYS A 4 18.06 -32.13 -2.75
N ARG A 5 17.41 -31.96 -1.60
CA ARG A 5 16.03 -31.45 -1.50
C ARG A 5 15.97 -30.06 -2.15
N PRO A 6 15.03 -29.78 -3.07
CA PRO A 6 14.91 -28.46 -3.67
C PRO A 6 14.55 -27.45 -2.58
N LYS A 7 15.38 -26.42 -2.42
CA LYS A 7 15.12 -25.32 -1.49
C LYS A 7 13.85 -24.62 -1.95
N ARG A 8 12.78 -24.73 -1.15
CA ARG A 8 11.51 -24.01 -1.35
C ARG A 8 11.84 -22.54 -1.63
N ARG A 9 11.51 -22.05 -2.83
CA ARG A 9 11.59 -20.63 -3.17
C ARG A 9 10.77 -19.89 -2.12
N ARG A 10 11.42 -19.09 -1.26
CA ARG A 10 10.73 -18.13 -0.41
C ARG A 10 9.93 -17.24 -1.38
N ARG A 11 8.60 -17.32 -1.35
CA ARG A 11 7.76 -16.34 -2.04
C ARG A 11 8.22 -14.99 -1.51
N LYS A 12 8.76 -14.13 -2.38
CA LYS A 12 8.94 -12.71 -2.06
C LYS A 12 7.57 -12.20 -1.59
N PRO A 13 7.47 -11.42 -0.51
CA PRO A 13 6.25 -10.66 -0.28
C PRO A 13 5.96 -9.86 -1.55
N ALA A 14 4.68 -9.71 -1.90
CA ALA A 14 4.28 -8.85 -3.00
C ALA A 14 4.92 -7.46 -2.76
N ALA A 15 5.42 -6.83 -3.82
CA ALA A 15 6.07 -5.52 -3.69
C ALA A 15 5.09 -4.42 -3.23
N HIS A 16 3.79 -4.71 -3.27
CA HIS A 16 2.72 -3.81 -2.86
C HIS A 16 1.72 -4.52 -1.94
N LEU A 17 1.24 -3.80 -0.94
CA LEU A 17 0.06 -4.12 -0.14
C LEU A 17 -1.17 -3.42 -0.73
N GLU A 18 -2.37 -3.86 -0.35
CA GLU A 18 -3.62 -3.19 -0.72
C GLU A 18 -4.18 -2.54 0.54
N ALA A 19 -4.54 -1.26 0.46
CA ALA A 19 -5.18 -0.51 1.54
C ALA A 19 -6.33 0.31 0.99
N THR A 20 -7.21 0.79 1.87
CA THR A 20 -8.35 1.63 1.49
C THR A 20 -8.35 2.95 2.25
N PHE A 21 -8.81 4.01 1.59
CA PHE A 21 -9.09 5.30 2.22
C PHE A 21 -10.38 5.89 1.68
N ILE A 22 -10.98 6.83 2.41
CA ILE A 22 -12.16 7.58 1.96
C ILE A 22 -11.71 8.90 1.36
N CYS A 23 -12.08 9.18 0.11
CA CYS A 23 -11.78 10.47 -0.52
C CYS A 23 -12.63 11.58 0.11
N ASP A 24 -12.00 12.63 0.65
CA ASP A 24 -12.70 13.76 1.27
C ASP A 24 -13.52 14.59 0.25
N SER A 25 -13.12 14.60 -1.03
CA SER A 25 -13.84 15.35 -2.07
C SER A 25 -15.11 14.68 -2.58
N PHE A 26 -15.10 13.36 -2.76
CA PHE A 26 -16.20 12.61 -3.40
C PHE A 26 -16.93 11.67 -2.44
N GLY A 27 -16.29 11.31 -1.31
CA GLY A 27 -16.88 10.49 -0.25
C GLY A 27 -16.90 8.98 -0.51
N GLU A 28 -16.18 8.50 -1.52
CA GLU A 28 -16.08 7.07 -1.85
C GLU A 28 -14.84 6.41 -1.25
N GLU A 29 -14.95 5.10 -0.99
CA GLU A 29 -13.83 4.24 -0.60
C GLU A 29 -13.00 3.87 -1.82
N ILE A 30 -11.70 4.12 -1.74
CA ILE A 30 -10.74 3.91 -2.81
C ILE A 30 -9.71 2.89 -2.34
N VAL A 31 -9.51 1.85 -3.15
CA VAL A 31 -8.44 0.87 -2.95
C VAL A 31 -7.17 1.37 -3.63
N VAL A 32 -6.07 1.44 -2.89
CA VAL A 32 -4.76 1.86 -3.41
C VAL A 32 -3.68 0.82 -3.15
N PRO A 33 -2.76 0.60 -4.12
CA PRO A 33 -1.57 -0.20 -3.88
C PRO A 33 -0.53 0.60 -3.08
N VAL A 34 -0.11 0.07 -1.93
CA VAL A 34 0.93 0.64 -1.08
C VAL A 34 2.27 -0.01 -1.39
N ASP A 35 3.23 0.75 -1.89
CA ASP A 35 4.60 0.29 -2.07
C ASP A 35 5.34 0.19 -0.72
N ILE A 36 5.85 -1.00 -0.40
CA ILE A 36 6.57 -1.22 0.87
C ILE A 36 8.05 -0.82 0.80
N SER A 37 8.54 -0.39 -0.36
CA SER A 37 9.96 -0.06 -0.55
C SER A 37 10.32 1.32 0.00
N GLY A 38 9.34 2.22 0.17
CA GLY A 38 9.54 3.54 0.76
C GLY A 38 9.61 3.56 2.30
N GLY A 39 9.42 2.42 2.97
CA GLY A 39 9.55 2.30 4.43
C GLY A 39 8.23 2.00 5.12
N SER A 40 8.23 1.98 6.46
CA SER A 40 7.02 1.68 7.26
C SER A 40 6.08 2.87 7.38
N HIS A 41 6.57 4.11 7.26
CA HIS A 41 5.75 5.31 7.25
C HIS A 41 6.11 6.13 6.01
N GLN A 42 5.10 6.54 5.25
CA GLN A 42 5.25 7.25 3.98
C GLN A 42 4.19 8.34 3.87
N ASP A 43 4.58 9.47 3.31
CA ASP A 43 3.71 10.60 2.98
C ASP A 43 3.95 10.94 1.52
N TYR A 44 2.90 10.91 0.71
CA TYR A 44 2.97 11.26 -0.69
C TYR A 44 1.63 11.76 -1.22
N VAL A 45 1.68 12.49 -2.34
CA VAL A 45 0.48 12.98 -3.02
C VAL A 45 0.17 12.08 -4.20
N GLU A 46 -1.06 11.58 -4.27
CA GLU A 46 -1.61 10.80 -5.37
C GLU A 46 -2.97 11.35 -5.78
N ASP A 47 -3.26 11.38 -7.08
CA ASP A 47 -4.57 11.83 -7.56
C ASP A 47 -5.65 10.77 -7.30
N CYS A 48 -6.79 11.19 -6.76
CA CYS A 48 -7.94 10.31 -6.60
C CYS A 48 -8.40 9.78 -7.98
N PRO A 49 -8.46 8.45 -8.21
CA PRO A 49 -8.84 7.87 -9.51
C PRO A 49 -10.29 8.16 -9.92
N VAL A 50 -11.13 8.64 -9.00
CA VAL A 50 -12.54 8.98 -9.24
C VAL A 50 -12.71 10.45 -9.59
N CYS A 51 -12.16 11.36 -8.77
CA CYS A 51 -12.40 12.79 -8.89
C CYS A 51 -11.20 13.60 -9.41
N CYS A 52 -10.05 12.96 -9.66
CA CYS A 52 -8.81 13.59 -10.14
C CYS A 52 -8.31 14.77 -9.30
N ASN A 53 -8.68 14.83 -8.02
CA ASN A 53 -8.12 15.82 -7.10
C ASN A 53 -6.90 15.23 -6.39
N PRO A 54 -5.87 16.05 -6.13
CA PRO A 54 -4.69 15.62 -5.40
C PRO A 54 -5.06 15.26 -3.96
N MET A 55 -4.68 14.04 -3.54
CA MET A 55 -4.83 13.54 -2.18
C MET A 55 -3.45 13.35 -1.55
N THR A 56 -3.22 13.98 -0.40
CA THR A 56 -2.11 13.60 0.47
C THR A 56 -2.47 12.29 1.16
N LEU A 57 -1.72 11.23 0.91
CA LEU A 57 -1.85 9.91 1.51
C LEU A 57 -0.78 9.74 2.59
N ASP A 58 -1.23 9.64 3.84
CA ASP A 58 -0.39 9.21 4.97
C ASP A 58 -0.53 7.69 5.12
N VAL A 59 0.59 6.98 5.00
CA VAL A 59 0.61 5.52 4.95
C VAL A 59 1.46 4.97 6.09
N ASP A 60 0.86 4.15 6.93
CA ASP A 60 1.55 3.40 7.99
C ASP A 60 1.44 1.89 7.73
N ILE A 61 2.56 1.19 7.79
CA ILE A 61 2.64 -0.26 7.59
C ILE A 61 3.04 -0.90 8.90
N ASP A 62 2.10 -1.68 9.44
CA ASP A 62 2.29 -2.43 10.65
C ASP A 62 3.33 -3.54 10.49
N PRO A 63 3.99 -3.95 11.58
CA PRO A 63 4.94 -5.07 11.57
C PRO A 63 4.29 -6.42 11.21
N ASP A 64 2.96 -6.54 11.28
CA ASP A 64 2.21 -7.72 10.80
C ASP A 64 2.06 -7.74 9.27
N GLY A 65 2.33 -6.60 8.61
CA GLY A 65 2.19 -6.43 7.17
C GLY A 65 0.81 -5.94 6.73
N GLU A 66 0.04 -5.35 7.63
CA GLU A 66 -1.16 -4.58 7.33
C GLU A 66 -0.77 -3.13 7.00
N ALA A 67 -1.44 -2.51 6.03
CA ALA A 67 -1.21 -1.13 5.64
C ALA A 67 -2.46 -0.29 5.94
N HIS A 68 -2.27 0.82 6.64
CA HIS A 68 -3.27 1.82 6.91
C HIS A 68 -2.98 3.06 6.06
N VAL A 69 -4.02 3.61 5.43
CA VAL A 69 -3.90 4.80 4.59
C VAL A 69 -4.95 5.81 5.01
N GLU A 70 -4.52 7.04 5.28
CA GLU A 70 -5.38 8.18 5.51
C GLU A 70 -5.21 9.18 4.36
N GLY A 71 -6.30 9.49 3.66
CA GLY A 71 -6.31 10.49 2.59
C GLY A 71 -6.84 11.84 3.06
N LYS A 72 -6.15 12.93 2.70
CA LYS A 72 -6.58 14.32 2.94
C LYS A 72 -6.54 15.10 1.63
N HIS A 73 -7.57 15.92 1.38
CA HIS A 73 -7.54 16.84 0.24
C HIS A 73 -6.60 18.02 0.53
N GLU A 74 -5.71 18.32 -0.42
CA GLU A 74 -4.82 19.48 -0.38
C GLU A 74 -5.53 20.79 -0.76
#